data_AF-A0A2E7DPR5-F1
#
_entry.id   AF-A0A2E7DPR5-F1
#
_cell.length_a   1.000
_cell.length_b   1.000
_cell.length_c   1.000
_cell.angle_alpha   90.00
_cell.angle_beta   90.00
_cell.angle_gamma   90.00
#
_symmetry.space_group_name_H-M   'P 1'
#
loop_
_entity.id
_entity.type
_entity.pdbx_description
1 polymer ?
#
loop_
_entity_poly.entity_id
_entity_poly.type
_entity_poly.pdbx_seq_one_letter_code
_entity_poly.pdbx_strand_id
1 'polypeptide(L)'
;MGAVKKIGEAIVTDNLDKIIQDVADAKQDLEKAKEAFAMAEATFLATGIGEANLSDGRKVTVVQSTVRDINPDIVKDNVSRGVWQRITSAVVNTKAFDLEVEGGRIDQEVVDLAVTVKDRKPSVRVK
;
A
#
# COMPACT_ATOMS: atom_id res chain seq x y z
N MET A 1 -42.23 -19.64 16.85
CA MET A 1 -40.76 -19.62 16.66
C MET A 1 -40.27 -18.73 15.49
N GLY A 2 -41.12 -18.17 14.63
CA GLY A 2 -40.66 -17.37 13.47
C GLY A 2 -40.27 -15.90 13.74
N ALA A 3 -40.80 -15.27 14.79
CA ALA A 3 -40.53 -13.86 15.09
C ALA A 3 -39.11 -13.63 15.64
N VAL A 4 -38.61 -14.54 16.49
CA VAL A 4 -37.29 -14.42 17.15
C VAL A 4 -36.15 -14.57 16.15
N LYS A 5 -36.30 -15.43 15.13
CA LYS A 5 -35.29 -15.60 14.07
C LYS A 5 -35.18 -14.36 13.17
N LYS A 6 -36.31 -13.74 12.81
CA LYS A 6 -36.34 -12.49 12.04
C LYS A 6 -35.74 -11.30 12.80
N ILE A 7 -35.93 -11.24 14.12
CA ILE A 7 -35.31 -10.21 14.96
C ILE A 7 -33.79 -10.41 15.05
N GLY A 8 -33.32 -11.66 15.19
CA GLY A 8 -31.88 -11.97 15.18
C GLY A 8 -31.20 -11.64 13.84
N GLU A 9 -31.84 -11.94 12.71
CA GLU A 9 -31.34 -11.60 11.36
C GLU A 9 -31.32 -10.08 11.13
N ALA A 10 -32.32 -9.34 11.61
CA ALA A 10 -32.33 -7.88 11.53
C ALA A 10 -31.23 -7.25 12.38
N ILE A 11 -31.03 -7.69 13.63
CA ILE A 11 -29.96 -7.17 14.51
C ILE A 11 -28.56 -7.46 13.95
N VAL A 12 -28.36 -8.63 13.33
CA VAL A 12 -27.07 -8.97 12.69
C VAL A 12 -26.84 -8.10 11.45
N THR A 13 -27.87 -7.88 10.64
CA THR A 13 -27.79 -7.01 9.45
C THR A 13 -27.56 -5.55 9.82
N ASP A 14 -28.26 -5.01 10.82
CA ASP A 14 -28.10 -3.62 11.28
C ASP A 14 -26.69 -3.37 11.85
N ASN A 15 -26.13 -4.34 12.58
CA ASN A 15 -24.75 -4.25 13.07
C ASN A 15 -23.72 -4.37 11.94
N LEU A 16 -23.98 -5.20 10.93
CA LEU A 16 -23.13 -5.31 9.73
C LEU A 16 -23.16 -4.02 8.91
N ASP A 17 -24.34 -3.47 8.68
CA ASP A 17 -24.52 -2.21 7.94
C ASP A 17 -23.82 -1.06 8.66
N LYS A 18 -23.94 -0.98 9.99
CA LYS A 18 -23.21 -0.01 10.80
C LYS A 18 -21.69 -0.17 10.70
N ILE A 19 -21.17 -1.42 10.78
CA ILE A 19 -19.73 -1.67 10.63
C ILE A 19 -19.23 -1.29 9.23
N ILE A 20 -20.00 -1.63 8.19
CA ILE A 20 -19.66 -1.28 6.80
C ILE A 20 -19.66 0.24 6.62
N GLN A 21 -20.64 0.92 7.20
CA GLN A 21 -20.74 2.38 7.19
C GLN A 21 -19.56 3.02 7.93
N ASP A 22 -19.24 2.57 9.14
CA ASP A 22 -18.09 3.06 9.93
C ASP A 22 -16.77 2.90 9.16
N VAL A 23 -16.59 1.79 8.42
CA VAL A 23 -15.41 1.56 7.57
C VAL A 23 -15.40 2.49 6.36
N ALA A 24 -16.55 2.73 5.73
CA ALA A 24 -16.67 3.64 4.61
C ALA A 24 -16.37 5.09 5.03
N ASP A 25 -16.94 5.53 6.15
CA ASP A 25 -16.73 6.86 6.72
C ASP A 25 -15.26 7.06 7.13
N ALA A 26 -14.68 6.09 7.85
CA ALA A 26 -13.26 6.14 8.22
C ALA A 26 -12.34 6.17 6.98
N LYS A 27 -12.72 5.50 5.90
CA LYS A 27 -11.97 5.57 4.65
C LYS A 27 -12.11 6.93 3.98
N GLN A 28 -13.30 7.52 3.96
CA GLN A 28 -13.51 8.85 3.42
C GLN A 28 -12.72 9.90 4.22
N ASP A 29 -12.69 9.77 5.53
CA ASP A 29 -11.91 10.64 6.42
C ASP A 29 -10.40 10.46 6.20
N LEU A 30 -9.95 9.22 5.96
CA LEU A 30 -8.56 8.96 5.57
C LEU A 30 -8.19 9.63 4.25
N GLU A 31 -9.05 9.56 3.23
CA GLU A 31 -8.77 10.22 1.94
C GLU A 31 -8.76 11.75 2.09
N LYS A 32 -9.72 12.33 2.82
CA LYS A 32 -9.70 13.77 3.14
C LYS A 32 -8.44 14.17 3.91
N ALA A 33 -8.01 13.35 4.87
CA ALA A 33 -6.79 13.60 5.63
C ALA A 33 -5.53 13.52 4.76
N LYS A 34 -5.47 12.60 3.79
CA LYS A 34 -4.38 12.52 2.81
C LYS A 34 -4.34 13.74 1.90
N GLU A 35 -5.50 14.20 1.41
CA GLU A 35 -5.58 15.41 0.58
C GLU A 35 -5.14 16.64 1.36
N ALA A 36 -5.65 16.82 2.59
CA ALA A 36 -5.24 17.91 3.48
C ALA A 36 -3.74 17.86 3.80
N PHE A 37 -3.20 16.66 4.04
CA PHE A 37 -1.77 16.46 4.24
C PHE A 37 -0.97 16.85 3.01
N ALA A 38 -1.36 16.41 1.81
CA ALA A 38 -0.67 16.75 0.56
C ALA A 38 -0.68 18.26 0.29
N MET A 39 -1.78 18.96 0.57
CA MET A 39 -1.85 20.42 0.47
C MET A 39 -0.95 21.12 1.50
N ALA A 40 -0.92 20.64 2.74
CA ALA A 40 -0.05 21.16 3.78
C ALA A 40 1.44 20.93 3.47
N GLU A 41 1.78 19.75 2.94
CA GLU A 41 3.13 19.41 2.49
C GLU A 41 3.56 20.30 1.32
N ALA A 42 2.71 20.48 0.30
CA ALA A 42 3.00 21.38 -0.81
C ALA A 42 3.22 22.83 -0.35
N THR A 43 2.38 23.30 0.59
CA THR A 43 2.52 24.63 1.19
C THR A 43 3.82 24.76 1.98
N PHE A 44 4.16 23.74 2.78
CA PHE A 44 5.40 23.70 3.56
C PHE A 44 6.64 23.68 2.66
N LEU A 45 6.66 22.86 1.61
CA LEU A 45 7.73 22.81 0.62
C LEU A 45 7.90 24.16 -0.10
N ALA A 46 6.81 24.86 -0.41
CA ALA A 46 6.85 26.18 -1.03
C ALA A 46 7.50 27.26 -0.12
N THR A 47 7.55 27.05 1.20
CA THR A 47 8.25 27.97 2.11
C THR A 47 9.78 27.93 1.96
N GLY A 48 10.34 26.86 1.38
CA GLY A 48 11.78 26.65 1.27
C GLY A 48 12.49 26.40 2.61
N ILE A 49 11.75 26.23 3.71
CA ILE A 49 12.30 26.02 5.05
C ILE A 49 12.74 24.55 5.18
N GLY A 50 14.05 24.32 5.26
CA GLY A 50 14.61 22.98 5.46
C GLY A 50 14.53 22.49 6.91
N GLU A 51 14.41 23.40 7.87
CA GLU A 51 14.37 23.10 9.30
C GLU A 51 13.62 24.18 10.08
N ALA A 52 12.73 23.79 10.99
CA ALA A 52 11.97 24.70 11.85
C ALA A 52 11.79 24.13 13.26
N ASN A 53 11.83 25.02 14.26
CA ASN A 53 11.40 24.70 15.62
C ASN A 53 9.95 25.15 15.79
N LEU A 54 9.09 24.22 16.21
CA LEU A 54 7.70 24.50 16.54
C LEU A 54 7.61 25.09 17.95
N SER A 55 6.53 25.83 18.20
CA SER A 55 6.25 26.46 19.50
C SER A 55 6.03 25.45 20.63
N ASP A 56 5.75 24.19 20.30
CA ASP A 56 5.63 23.07 21.24
C ASP A 56 6.98 22.38 21.52
N GLY A 57 8.09 22.92 21.02
CA GLY A 57 9.44 22.40 21.25
C GLY A 57 9.86 21.28 20.30
N ARG A 58 9.00 20.85 19.36
CA ARG A 58 9.38 19.87 18.34
C ARG A 58 10.21 20.51 17.23
N LYS A 59 11.18 19.75 16.73
CA LYS A 59 12.01 20.13 15.58
C LYS A 59 11.52 19.39 14.33
N VAL A 60 11.24 20.12 13.27
CA VAL A 60 10.83 19.58 11.97
C VAL A 60 11.95 19.82 10.98
N THR A 61 12.38 18.78 10.28
CA THR A 61 13.40 18.85 9.22
C THR A 61 12.81 18.26 7.95
N VAL A 62 12.95 18.96 6.83
CA VAL A 62 12.60 18.44 5.50
C VAL A 62 13.65 17.41 5.10
N VAL A 63 13.25 16.16 4.96
CA VAL A 63 14.08 15.12 4.36
C VAL A 63 13.71 15.01 2.89
N GLN A 64 14.55 15.56 2.01
CA GLN A 64 14.35 15.40 0.57
C GLN A 64 14.67 13.95 0.18
N SER A 65 13.63 13.15 -0.07
CA SER A 65 13.77 11.84 -0.69
C SER A 65 13.68 12.00 -2.20
N THR A 66 14.79 11.76 -2.91
CA THR A 66 14.76 11.75 -4.37
C THR A 66 14.31 10.37 -4.85
N VAL A 67 13.11 10.28 -5.43
CA VAL A 67 12.71 9.10 -6.19
C VAL A 67 13.36 9.20 -7.57
N ARG A 68 14.19 8.22 -7.92
CA ARG A 68 14.83 8.12 -9.24
C ARG A 68 14.20 6.96 -9.99
N ASP A 69 13.70 7.22 -11.19
CA ASP A 69 13.39 6.17 -12.14
C ASP A 69 14.70 5.79 -12.86
N ILE A 70 15.08 4.51 -12.77
CA ILE A 70 16.35 4.01 -13.29
C ILE A 70 16.04 2.97 -14.36
N ASN A 71 16.42 3.26 -15.60
CA ASN A 71 16.30 2.29 -16.69
C ASN A 71 17.39 1.19 -16.53
N PRO A 72 17.00 -0.06 -16.23
CA PRO A 72 17.95 -1.13 -15.97
C PRO A 72 18.77 -1.52 -17.22
N ASP A 73 18.19 -1.43 -18.41
CA ASP A 73 18.87 -1.81 -19.66
C ASP A 73 20.01 -0.84 -19.96
N ILE A 74 19.75 0.46 -19.82
CA ILE A 74 20.79 1.49 -19.98
C ILE A 74 21.91 1.29 -18.96
N VAL A 75 21.59 1.01 -17.70
CA VAL A 75 22.62 0.78 -16.67
C VAL A 75 23.43 -0.47 -16.99
N LYS A 76 22.79 -1.56 -17.40
CA LYS A 76 23.43 -2.83 -17.75
C LYS A 76 24.45 -2.67 -18.88
N ASP A 77 24.12 -1.88 -19.89
CA ASP A 77 24.99 -1.65 -21.05
C ASP A 77 26.18 -0.74 -20.73
N ASN A 78 26.11 0.03 -19.64
CA ASN A 78 27.13 1.04 -19.29
C ASN A 78 27.97 0.67 -18.06
N VAL A 79 27.67 -0.41 -17.35
CA VAL A 79 28.47 -0.87 -16.20
C VAL A 79 29.10 -2.23 -16.47
N SER A 80 30.23 -2.50 -15.82
CA SER A 80 30.85 -3.83 -15.91
C SER A 80 29.95 -4.90 -15.29
N ARG A 81 30.05 -6.13 -15.78
CA ARG A 81 29.28 -7.28 -15.25
C ARG A 81 29.37 -7.41 -13.73
N GLY A 82 30.56 -7.17 -13.15
CA GLY A 82 30.77 -7.23 -11.71
C GLY A 82 30.05 -6.11 -10.95
N VAL A 83 29.93 -4.90 -11.52
CA VAL A 83 29.14 -3.81 -10.94
C VAL A 83 27.65 -4.13 -11.07
N TRP A 84 27.19 -4.57 -12.25
CA TRP A 84 25.80 -4.95 -12.50
C TRP A 84 25.29 -5.98 -11.47
N GLN A 85 26.06 -7.04 -11.24
CA GLN A 85 25.70 -8.09 -10.28
C GLN A 85 25.61 -7.59 -8.83
N ARG A 86 26.33 -6.52 -8.46
CA ARG A 86 26.28 -5.95 -7.10
C ARG A 86 25.12 -4.99 -6.89
N ILE A 87 24.63 -4.35 -7.96
CA ILE A 87 23.59 -3.32 -7.88
C ILE A 87 22.21 -3.82 -8.33
N THR A 88 22.11 -5.08 -8.76
CA THR A 88 20.86 -5.68 -9.23
C THR A 88 20.53 -6.97 -8.49
N SER A 89 19.24 -7.22 -8.31
CA SER A 89 18.69 -8.48 -7.82
C SER A 89 17.72 -9.02 -8.86
N ALA A 90 17.66 -10.35 -9.00
CA ALA A 90 16.63 -10.98 -9.80
C ALA A 90 15.29 -10.81 -9.07
N VAL A 91 14.32 -10.19 -9.74
CA VAL A 91 12.96 -10.03 -9.23
C VAL A 91 12.04 -10.93 -10.03
N VAL A 92 11.21 -11.70 -9.33
CA VAL A 92 10.17 -12.52 -9.97
C VAL A 92 9.04 -11.60 -10.43
N ASN A 93 8.67 -11.68 -11.70
CA ASN A 93 7.47 -11.01 -12.19
C ASN A 93 6.24 -11.77 -11.67
N THR A 94 5.54 -11.19 -10.70
CA THR A 94 4.44 -11.86 -10.01
C THR A 94 3.30 -12.24 -10.94
N LYS A 95 2.94 -11.39 -11.92
CA LYS A 95 1.87 -11.73 -12.86
C LYS A 95 2.22 -12.93 -13.73
N ALA A 96 3.46 -12.98 -14.20
CA ALA A 96 3.92 -14.12 -14.99
C ALA A 96 4.01 -15.38 -14.12
N PHE A 97 4.46 -15.25 -12.88
CA PHE A 97 4.49 -16.35 -11.90
C PHE A 97 3.10 -16.91 -11.63
N ASP A 98 2.11 -16.05 -11.35
CA ASP A 98 0.73 -16.46 -11.07
C ASP A 98 0.11 -17.22 -12.27
N LEU A 99 0.39 -16.79 -13.50
CA LEU A 99 -0.07 -17.49 -14.72
C LEU A 99 0.53 -18.90 -14.86
N GLU A 100 1.76 -19.11 -14.41
CA GLU A 100 2.40 -20.43 -14.43
C GLU A 100 1.84 -21.35 -13.33
N VAL A 101 1.47 -20.79 -12.17
CA VAL A 101 0.75 -21.50 -11.10
C VAL A 101 -0.65 -21.90 -11.56
N GLU A 102 -1.43 -20.96 -12.10
CA GLU A 102 -2.75 -21.24 -12.68
C GLU A 102 -2.69 -22.25 -13.83
N GLY A 103 -1.60 -22.20 -14.62
CA GLY A 103 -1.32 -23.14 -15.70
C GLY A 103 -0.84 -24.53 -15.24
N GLY A 104 -0.71 -24.76 -13.93
CA GLY A 104 -0.29 -26.05 -13.34
C GLY A 104 1.16 -26.45 -13.64
N ARG A 105 2.02 -25.50 -14.04
CA ARG A 105 3.44 -25.75 -14.32
C ARG A 105 4.32 -25.53 -13.09
N ILE A 106 3.76 -24.91 -12.06
CA ILE A 106 4.36 -24.76 -10.74
C ILE A 106 3.38 -25.38 -9.75
N ASP A 107 3.82 -26.41 -9.04
CA ASP A 107 2.98 -27.06 -8.04
C ASP A 107 2.71 -26.12 -6.85
N GLN A 108 1.49 -26.17 -6.31
CA GLN A 108 1.10 -25.33 -5.19
C GLN A 108 2.00 -25.54 -3.96
N GLU A 109 2.51 -26.75 -3.73
CA GLU A 109 3.47 -27.03 -2.66
C GLU A 109 4.77 -26.21 -2.80
N VAL A 110 5.23 -25.97 -4.03
CA VAL A 110 6.41 -25.14 -4.30
C VAL A 110 6.08 -23.67 -4.07
N VAL A 111 4.88 -23.23 -4.42
CA VAL A 111 4.40 -21.86 -4.16
C VAL A 111 4.35 -21.59 -2.67
N ASP A 112 3.77 -22.50 -1.89
CA ASP A 112 3.58 -22.33 -0.45
C ASP A 112 4.92 -22.28 0.31
N LEU A 113 5.96 -22.97 -0.19
CA LEU A 113 7.32 -22.87 0.34
C LEU A 113 8.03 -21.56 -0.05
N ALA A 114 7.76 -21.06 -1.26
CA ALA A 114 8.48 -19.92 -1.83
C ALA A 114 7.83 -18.56 -1.51
N VAL A 115 6.53 -18.53 -1.24
CA VAL A 115 5.73 -17.30 -1.14
C VAL A 115 5.20 -17.12 0.28
N THR A 116 5.69 -16.08 0.97
CA THR A 116 5.04 -15.62 2.19
C THR A 116 3.92 -14.64 1.84
N VAL A 117 2.67 -15.11 1.88
CA VAL A 117 1.50 -14.24 1.70
C VAL A 117 1.31 -13.41 2.97
N LYS A 118 1.35 -12.08 2.82
CA LYS A 118 0.91 -11.15 3.86
C LYS A 118 -0.38 -10.50 3.40
N ASP A 119 -1.46 -10.75 4.13
CA ASP A 119 -2.73 -10.07 3.87
C ASP A 119 -2.55 -8.56 3.99
N ARG A 120 -2.89 -7.85 2.92
CA ARG A 120 -3.03 -6.39 3.00
C ARG A 120 -4.36 -6.07 3.66
N LYS A 121 -4.40 -4.98 4.44
CA LYS A 121 -5.64 -4.47 5.05
C LYS A 121 -6.73 -4.40 3.97
N PRO A 122 -7.90 -5.05 4.18
CA PRO A 122 -8.97 -5.04 3.19
C PRO A 122 -9.43 -3.60 2.92
N SER A 123 -9.56 -3.24 1.64
CA SER A 123 -10.01 -1.91 1.23
C SER A 123 -11.42 -1.99 0.67
N VAL A 124 -12.40 -1.41 1.36
CA VAL A 124 -13.77 -1.26 0.85
C VAL A 124 -13.81 -0.11 -0.16
N ARG A 125 -14.31 -0.34 -1.38
CA ARG A 125 -14.51 0.72 -2.38
C ARG A 125 -15.99 1.10 -2.42
N VAL A 126 -16.31 2.35 -2.12
CA VAL A 126 -17.62 2.94 -2.40
C VAL A 126 -17.59 3.45 -3.84
N LYS A 127 -18.60 3.10 -4.64
CA LYS A 127 -18.80 3.67 -5.99
C LYS A 127 -19.63 4.92 -5.91
#